data_AF-B3JGG4-F1
#
_entry.id   AF-B3JGG4-F1
#
_cell.length_a   1.000
_cell.length_b   1.000
_cell.length_c   1.000
_cell.angle_alpha   90.00
_cell.angle_beta   90.00
_cell.angle_gamma   90.00
#
_symmetry.space_group_name_H-M   'P 1'
#
loop_
_entity.id
_entity.type
_entity.pdbx_description
1 polymer ?
#
loop_
_entity_poly.entity_id
_entity_poly.type
_entity_poly.pdbx_seq_one_letter_code
_entity_poly.pdbx_strand_id
1 'polypeptide(L)'
;MQNNIRALLSILFVGIAFLFWAIYYPFHLLYQEQYLLFLYIPSYFFDKLSYPGGVGEYIAEFLTQFYYYPYLGALIVALLLGGIQRLMYRIMLKMQKNSIDWYVLSFIPSLGAWAFLCDENSLLAGIVSLLLSMGISYGYMSLSRQWVKYVYVLGVFPLLYWCVGGVCIVTLCLILAYEWLVDSISIKHKSAISLLMVIAWGISVGYAILHLQYPVSRLITGIGYYRFPTLIPFSGVLTCVIVVLLAGGVVFLPLYQKYRSLYWSIQSIVVLTLGAGWIYSATSMKKERDMAYDYWASTCQWQQIIQSAEQNNPDTPLSVVCLNLALGKTGQLGERMFQFFQNGTDGLIPDFVRDYTIPLTVNEVYFHLGMINTSQRYVFEAMEANPSYHKSTRCIRRLAETNLLNGEYKVAAKYLNLLKHTLFYKKWAEETETYLYEEDKINSHPEWGRLRKMRYTEDFLFSENEKDMMLGLLLVHNKNNRLAFEYLLAYTLLNRDIASFLKYYPIGKNMGYAVIPRSYQEALVYVWTQSHPNFQGMPWSISPVVMKEVTEFATHYVRAPKDEAFFLNRFGKSYWYYLLFRK
;
A
#
# COMPACT_ATOMS: atom_id res chain seq x y z
N MET A 1 39.67 12.66 13.73
CA MET A 1 38.41 13.37 14.05
C MET A 1 37.46 13.50 12.85
N GLN A 2 37.87 14.05 11.70
CA GLN A 2 36.96 14.25 10.54
C GLN A 2 36.38 12.96 9.92
N ASN A 3 37.14 11.86 9.85
CA ASN A 3 36.60 10.58 9.36
C ASN A 3 35.51 10.02 10.30
N ASN A 4 35.65 10.23 11.61
CA ASN A 4 34.68 9.80 12.61
C ASN A 4 33.36 10.59 12.47
N ILE A 5 33.44 11.89 12.19
CA ILE A 5 32.25 12.75 11.97
C ILE A 5 31.48 12.29 10.73
N ARG A 6 32.16 11.97 9.62
CA ARG A 6 31.50 11.49 8.40
C ARG A 6 30.77 10.17 8.60
N ALA A 7 31.44 9.22 9.26
CA ALA A 7 30.84 7.94 9.60
C ALA A 7 29.61 8.14 10.51
N LEU A 8 29.73 9.00 11.52
CA LEU A 8 28.62 9.36 12.41
C LEU A 8 27.42 9.94 11.63
N LEU A 9 27.65 10.85 10.68
CA LEU A 9 26.58 11.42 9.85
C LEU A 9 25.85 10.37 9.01
N SER A 10 26.57 9.42 8.41
CA SER A 10 25.92 8.32 7.67
C SER A 10 25.12 7.40 8.59
N ILE A 11 25.66 7.09 9.78
CA ILE A 11 24.96 6.26 10.77
C ILE A 11 23.69 6.99 11.24
N LEU A 12 23.78 8.29 11.53
CA LEU A 12 22.64 9.10 11.92
C LEU A 12 21.57 9.15 10.82
N PHE A 13 21.97 9.33 9.56
CA PHE A 13 21.06 9.30 8.42
C PHE A 13 20.33 7.96 8.28
N VAL A 14 21.06 6.83 8.38
CA VAL A 14 20.46 5.49 8.38
C VAL A 14 19.52 5.32 9.57
N GLY A 15 19.89 5.81 10.76
CA GLY A 15 19.04 5.79 11.95
C GLY A 15 17.74 6.60 11.78
N ILE A 16 17.82 7.80 11.21
CA ILE A 16 16.64 8.64 10.94
C ILE A 16 15.75 8.01 9.87
N ALA A 17 16.33 7.46 8.80
CA ALA A 17 15.59 6.70 7.79
C ALA A 17 14.89 5.49 8.39
N PHE A 18 15.58 4.74 9.24
CA PHE A 18 14.99 3.61 9.96
C PHE A 18 13.80 4.05 10.81
N LEU A 19 13.95 5.09 11.64
CA LEU A 19 12.86 5.57 12.50
C LEU A 19 11.66 6.08 11.70
N PHE A 20 11.90 6.75 10.58
CA PHE A 20 10.84 7.19 9.68
C PHE A 20 10.02 6.01 9.18
N TRP A 21 10.66 5.00 8.58
CA TRP A 21 9.95 3.85 8.01
C TRP A 21 9.40 2.90 9.08
N ALA A 22 10.02 2.83 10.26
CA ALA A 22 9.59 1.93 11.33
C ALA A 22 8.43 2.49 12.17
N ILE A 23 8.31 3.80 12.29
CA ILE A 23 7.38 4.46 13.23
C ILE A 23 6.43 5.42 12.51
N TYR A 24 6.95 6.26 11.62
CA TYR A 24 6.17 7.33 11.00
C TYR A 24 5.43 6.89 9.73
N TYR A 25 6.01 5.97 8.95
CA TYR A 25 5.49 5.48 7.66
C TYR A 25 5.51 3.93 7.48
N PRO A 26 5.16 3.13 8.52
CA PRO A 26 5.27 1.66 8.45
C PRO A 26 4.23 0.97 7.57
N PHE A 27 3.02 1.49 7.44
CA PHE A 27 1.95 0.86 6.67
C PHE A 27 2.20 0.95 5.18
N HIS A 28 2.95 1.94 4.72
CA HIS A 28 3.46 1.99 3.35
C HIS A 28 4.31 0.77 2.97
N LEU A 29 5.14 0.26 3.90
CA LEU A 29 5.92 -0.95 3.66
C LEU A 29 5.03 -2.21 3.62
N LEU A 30 4.12 -2.34 4.57
CA LEU A 30 3.13 -3.42 4.60
C LEU A 30 2.27 -3.43 3.34
N TYR A 31 1.93 -2.24 2.84
CA TYR A 31 1.20 -2.06 1.60
C TYR A 31 2.00 -2.56 0.40
N GLN A 32 3.32 -2.31 0.29
CA GLN A 32 4.12 -2.90 -0.79
C GLN A 32 4.17 -4.43 -0.71
N GLU A 33 4.30 -4.98 0.50
CA GLU A 33 4.41 -6.42 0.71
C GLU A 33 3.15 -7.17 0.25
N GLN A 34 1.97 -6.69 0.62
CA GLN A 34 0.72 -7.40 0.33
C GLN A 34 0.44 -7.56 -1.17
N TYR A 35 0.97 -6.68 -2.03
CA TYR A 35 0.78 -6.75 -3.48
C TYR A 35 1.87 -7.55 -4.21
N LEU A 36 2.78 -8.17 -3.46
CA LEU A 36 3.90 -8.92 -4.02
C LEU A 36 3.86 -10.39 -3.60
N LEU A 37 4.13 -11.28 -4.55
CA LEU A 37 4.37 -12.70 -4.33
C LEU A 37 5.78 -13.07 -4.79
N PHE A 38 6.64 -13.38 -3.82
CA PHE A 38 7.97 -13.93 -4.07
C PHE A 38 7.96 -15.45 -3.88
N LEU A 39 8.46 -16.20 -4.86
CA LEU A 39 8.46 -17.66 -4.85
C LEU A 39 9.88 -18.22 -4.91
N TYR A 40 10.20 -19.13 -3.99
CA TYR A 40 11.44 -19.90 -3.96
C TYR A 40 11.35 -21.11 -4.92
N ILE A 41 11.11 -20.84 -6.21
CA ILE A 41 11.01 -21.85 -7.27
C ILE A 41 11.90 -21.43 -8.45
N PRO A 42 12.64 -22.36 -9.10
CA PRO A 42 13.49 -22.02 -10.25
C PRO A 42 12.75 -21.34 -11.40
N SER A 43 11.51 -21.74 -11.68
CA SER A 43 10.71 -21.13 -12.76
C SER A 43 10.47 -19.63 -12.53
N TYR A 44 10.22 -19.22 -11.28
CA TYR A 44 10.07 -17.81 -10.92
C TYR A 44 11.37 -17.02 -11.15
N PHE A 45 12.52 -17.60 -10.81
CA PHE A 45 13.82 -16.97 -11.06
C PHE A 45 14.11 -16.83 -12.57
N PHE A 46 13.88 -17.87 -13.37
CA PHE A 46 14.10 -17.81 -14.82
C PHE A 46 13.13 -16.88 -15.55
N ASP A 47 11.89 -16.77 -15.07
CA ASP A 47 10.92 -15.79 -15.56
C ASP A 47 11.45 -14.36 -15.40
N LYS A 48 11.99 -14.02 -14.22
CA LYS A 48 12.64 -12.72 -13.99
C LYS A 48 13.84 -12.50 -14.89
N LEU A 49 14.70 -13.50 -15.10
CA LEU A 49 15.86 -13.37 -15.99
C LEU A 49 15.50 -13.18 -17.47
N SER A 50 14.25 -13.42 -17.87
CA SER A 50 13.84 -13.37 -19.28
C SER A 50 13.73 -11.95 -19.84
N TYR A 51 13.68 -10.92 -18.99
CA TYR A 51 13.48 -9.53 -19.41
C TYR A 51 14.45 -8.52 -18.77
N PRO A 52 14.61 -7.33 -19.38
CA PRO A 52 15.52 -6.30 -18.89
C PRO A 52 15.20 -5.76 -17.49
N GLY A 53 16.20 -5.73 -16.62
CA GLY A 53 16.05 -5.28 -15.22
C GLY A 53 15.58 -6.37 -14.26
N GLY A 54 15.35 -7.59 -14.76
CA GLY A 54 14.79 -8.67 -13.97
C GLY A 54 15.65 -9.19 -12.83
N VAL A 55 16.99 -9.11 -12.91
CA VAL A 55 17.87 -9.44 -11.76
C VAL A 55 17.66 -8.45 -10.62
N GLY A 56 17.65 -7.15 -10.94
CA GLY A 56 17.38 -6.09 -9.97
C GLY A 56 15.98 -6.22 -9.36
N GLU A 57 14.99 -6.58 -10.17
CA GLU A 57 13.64 -6.87 -9.69
C GLU A 57 13.59 -8.09 -8.78
N TYR A 58 14.20 -9.23 -9.15
CA TYR A 58 14.23 -10.42 -8.32
C TYR A 58 14.86 -10.16 -6.93
N ILE A 59 15.98 -9.44 -6.90
CA ILE A 59 16.63 -9.04 -5.63
C ILE A 59 15.70 -8.12 -4.82
N ALA A 60 15.05 -7.16 -5.48
CA ALA A 60 14.13 -6.26 -4.81
C ALA A 60 12.91 -6.97 -4.25
N GLU A 61 12.31 -7.90 -5.00
CA GLU A 61 11.16 -8.68 -4.54
C GLU A 61 11.54 -9.60 -3.38
N PHE A 62 12.73 -10.22 -3.45
CA PHE A 62 13.30 -10.97 -2.32
C PHE A 62 13.44 -10.10 -1.07
N LEU A 63 13.83 -8.83 -1.20
CA LEU A 63 13.97 -7.92 -0.07
C LEU A 63 12.61 -7.41 0.44
N THR A 64 11.68 -7.12 -0.47
CA THR A 64 10.34 -6.62 -0.13
C THR A 64 9.53 -7.64 0.68
N GLN A 65 9.74 -8.94 0.52
CA GLN A 65 9.01 -9.94 1.33
C GLN A 65 9.22 -9.73 2.85
N PHE A 66 10.37 -9.19 3.28
CA PHE A 66 10.68 -8.91 4.68
C PHE A 66 9.89 -7.73 5.26
N TYR A 67 9.20 -6.96 4.42
CA TYR A 67 8.31 -5.88 4.86
C TYR A 67 7.10 -6.42 5.62
N TYR A 68 6.87 -7.74 5.57
CA TYR A 68 5.95 -8.47 6.46
C TYR A 68 6.16 -8.09 7.93
N TYR A 69 7.42 -7.85 8.32
CA TYR A 69 7.78 -7.22 9.59
C TYR A 69 8.24 -5.77 9.33
N PRO A 70 7.45 -4.75 9.71
CA PRO A 70 7.74 -3.35 9.37
C PRO A 70 9.15 -2.89 9.79
N TYR A 71 9.62 -3.30 10.96
CA TYR A 71 10.97 -2.96 11.43
C TYR A 71 12.09 -3.56 10.57
N LEU A 72 11.92 -4.79 10.06
CA LEU A 72 12.90 -5.39 9.15
C LEU A 72 12.87 -4.70 7.78
N GLY A 73 11.68 -4.39 7.27
CA GLY A 73 11.55 -3.61 6.04
C GLY A 73 12.17 -2.22 6.16
N ALA A 74 11.93 -1.52 7.26
CA ALA A 74 12.52 -0.21 7.55
C ALA A 74 14.05 -0.28 7.60
N LEU A 75 14.61 -1.34 8.21
CA LEU A 75 16.06 -1.57 8.24
C LEU A 75 16.61 -1.79 6.82
N ILE A 76 15.95 -2.61 6.01
CA ILE A 76 16.37 -2.86 4.62
C ILE A 76 16.38 -1.54 3.83
N VAL A 77 15.30 -0.77 3.86
CA VAL A 77 15.22 0.52 3.16
C VAL A 77 16.32 1.47 3.64
N ALA A 78 16.49 1.62 4.96
CA ALA A 78 17.51 2.49 5.53
C ALA A 78 18.93 2.09 5.11
N LEU A 79 19.23 0.79 5.07
CA LEU A 79 20.52 0.27 4.61
C LEU A 79 20.74 0.50 3.11
N LEU A 80 19.72 0.34 2.27
CA LEU A 80 19.80 0.63 0.84
C LEU A 80 20.07 2.12 0.59
N LEU A 81 19.35 3.00 1.29
CA LEU A 81 19.58 4.46 1.26
C LEU A 81 21.01 4.81 1.71
N GLY A 82 21.46 4.25 2.84
CA GLY A 82 22.85 4.37 3.30
C GLY A 82 23.87 3.86 2.27
N GLY A 83 23.54 2.77 1.58
CA GLY A 83 24.33 2.22 0.47
C GLY A 83 24.47 3.20 -0.69
N ILE A 84 23.37 3.85 -1.11
CA ILE A 84 23.37 4.86 -2.17
C ILE A 84 24.28 6.02 -1.78
N GLN A 85 24.08 6.55 -0.57
CA GLN A 85 24.90 7.65 -0.05
C GLN A 85 26.39 7.27 -0.03
N ARG A 86 26.71 6.06 0.46
CA ARG A 86 28.10 5.61 0.57
C ARG A 86 28.75 5.39 -0.79
N LEU A 87 28.06 4.76 -1.72
CA LEU A 87 28.55 4.57 -3.10
C LEU A 87 28.71 5.91 -3.81
N MET A 88 27.76 6.83 -3.65
CA MET A 88 27.86 8.17 -4.23
C MET A 88 29.14 8.87 -3.76
N TYR A 89 29.40 8.87 -2.45
CA TYR A 89 30.63 9.45 -1.92
C TYR A 89 31.90 8.79 -2.48
N ARG A 90 31.90 7.46 -2.60
CA ARG A 90 33.04 6.72 -3.19
C ARG A 90 33.26 7.07 -4.66
N ILE A 91 32.19 7.26 -5.43
CA ILE A 91 32.25 7.73 -6.83
C ILE A 91 32.79 9.17 -6.89
N MET A 92 32.30 10.08 -6.04
CA MET A 92 32.82 11.45 -5.98
C MET A 92 34.33 11.52 -5.68
N LEU A 93 34.83 10.62 -4.82
CA LEU A 93 36.27 10.51 -4.54
C LEU A 93 37.09 9.98 -5.73
N LYS A 94 36.49 9.12 -6.57
CA LYS A 94 37.12 8.68 -7.82
C LYS A 94 37.16 9.79 -8.85
N MET A 95 36.15 10.65 -8.85
CA MET A 95 36.08 11.79 -9.77
C MET A 95 37.07 12.89 -9.41
N GLN A 96 37.15 13.25 -8.13
CA GLN A 96 38.10 14.23 -7.64
C GLN A 96 38.57 13.79 -6.25
N LYS A 97 39.88 13.53 -6.06
CA LYS A 97 40.43 13.01 -4.79
C LYS A 97 40.11 13.89 -3.58
N ASN A 98 40.00 15.21 -3.81
CA ASN A 98 39.71 16.20 -2.77
C ASN A 98 38.20 16.45 -2.55
N SER A 99 37.30 15.65 -3.15
CA SER A 99 35.83 15.68 -2.90
C SER A 99 35.40 15.42 -1.45
N ILE A 100 36.38 15.18 -0.58
CA ILE A 100 36.27 15.07 0.87
C ILE A 100 35.49 16.25 1.47
N ASP A 101 35.63 17.45 0.90
CA ASP A 101 34.96 18.67 1.37
C ASP A 101 33.48 18.74 1.02
N TRP A 102 33.04 17.89 0.09
CA TRP A 102 31.69 17.84 -0.47
C TRP A 102 30.91 16.60 0.00
N TYR A 103 31.35 15.99 1.11
CA TYR A 103 30.74 14.79 1.67
C TYR A 103 29.22 14.90 1.83
N VAL A 104 28.75 16.06 2.29
CA VAL A 104 27.33 16.31 2.56
C VAL A 104 26.48 16.24 1.29
N LEU A 105 27.04 16.60 0.12
CA LEU A 105 26.32 16.49 -1.15
C LEU A 105 26.02 15.02 -1.52
N SER A 106 26.82 14.06 -1.04
CA SER A 106 26.58 12.63 -1.32
C SER A 106 25.26 12.09 -0.78
N PHE A 107 24.59 12.82 0.12
CA PHE A 107 23.26 12.46 0.63
C PHE A 107 22.14 12.79 -0.37
N ILE A 108 22.35 13.71 -1.32
CA ILE A 108 21.29 14.19 -2.21
C ILE A 108 20.65 13.04 -3.03
N PRO A 109 21.41 12.14 -3.68
CA PRO A 109 20.81 10.98 -4.35
C PRO A 109 20.00 10.07 -3.42
N SER A 110 20.47 9.89 -2.19
CA SER A 110 19.76 9.07 -1.21
C SER A 110 18.47 9.73 -0.73
N LEU A 111 18.42 11.06 -0.64
CA LEU A 111 17.21 11.80 -0.31
C LEU A 111 16.19 11.74 -1.46
N GLY A 112 16.65 11.82 -2.72
CA GLY A 112 15.80 11.60 -3.89
C GLY A 112 15.25 10.17 -3.96
N ALA A 113 16.09 9.16 -3.68
CA ALA A 113 15.67 7.76 -3.57
C ALA A 113 14.65 7.54 -2.45
N TRP A 114 14.81 8.23 -1.31
CA TRP A 114 13.84 8.19 -0.23
C TRP A 114 12.51 8.81 -0.66
N ALA A 115 12.52 10.02 -1.21
CA ALA A 115 11.31 10.68 -1.72
C ALA A 115 10.61 9.85 -2.81
N PHE A 116 11.37 9.16 -3.67
CA PHE A 116 10.83 8.20 -4.63
C PHE A 116 10.06 7.06 -3.93
N LEU A 117 10.60 6.47 -2.88
CA LEU A 117 9.94 5.38 -2.13
C LEU A 117 8.71 5.83 -1.34
N CYS A 118 8.55 7.13 -1.04
CA CYS A 118 7.34 7.65 -0.40
C CYS A 118 6.10 7.62 -1.31
N ASP A 119 6.25 7.49 -2.62
CA ASP A 119 5.14 7.20 -3.54
C ASP A 119 4.77 5.71 -3.43
N GLU A 120 3.49 5.42 -3.19
CA GLU A 120 3.00 4.05 -2.99
C GLU A 120 3.10 3.16 -4.23
N ASN A 121 3.34 3.76 -5.40
CA ASN A 121 3.48 3.05 -6.66
C ASN A 121 4.94 2.83 -7.04
N SER A 122 5.89 3.44 -6.33
CA SER A 122 7.31 3.25 -6.54
C SER A 122 7.77 1.91 -5.98
N LEU A 123 8.44 1.11 -6.81
CA LEU A 123 8.89 -0.23 -6.44
C LEU A 123 10.36 -0.22 -6.06
N LEU A 124 10.73 -1.07 -5.09
CA LEU A 124 12.10 -1.19 -4.58
C LEU A 124 13.11 -1.57 -5.68
N ALA A 125 12.66 -2.22 -6.75
CA ALA A 125 13.45 -2.59 -7.91
C ALA A 125 14.20 -1.39 -8.53
N GLY A 126 13.59 -0.20 -8.56
CA GLY A 126 14.27 1.00 -9.06
C GLY A 126 15.50 1.38 -8.21
N ILE A 127 15.38 1.25 -6.88
CA ILE A 127 16.46 1.57 -5.92
C ILE A 127 17.57 0.52 -5.97
N VAL A 128 17.21 -0.76 -6.05
CA VAL A 128 18.17 -1.86 -6.21
C VAL A 128 18.93 -1.74 -7.54
N SER A 129 18.22 -1.47 -8.64
CA SER A 129 18.84 -1.25 -9.95
C SER A 129 19.76 -0.02 -9.96
N LEU A 130 19.40 1.07 -9.27
CA LEU A 130 20.28 2.23 -9.11
C LEU A 130 21.55 1.89 -8.34
N LEU A 131 21.43 1.18 -7.21
CA LEU A 131 22.57 0.71 -6.43
C LEU A 131 23.51 -0.18 -7.23
N LEU A 132 22.97 -1.15 -7.97
CA LEU A 132 23.74 -2.04 -8.84
C LEU A 132 24.44 -1.24 -9.95
N SER A 133 23.73 -0.31 -10.59
CA SER A 133 24.28 0.58 -11.63
C SER A 133 25.46 1.41 -11.08
N MET A 134 25.30 2.04 -9.92
CA MET A 134 26.37 2.79 -9.24
C MET A 134 27.54 1.89 -8.84
N GLY A 135 27.28 0.68 -8.33
CA GLY A 135 28.30 -0.30 -7.96
C GLY A 135 29.14 -0.75 -9.15
N ILE A 136 28.49 -1.06 -10.29
CA ILE A 136 29.15 -1.44 -11.55
C ILE A 136 29.98 -0.27 -12.09
N SER A 137 29.48 0.97 -12.03
CA SER A 137 30.28 2.15 -12.40
C SER A 137 31.50 2.31 -11.51
N TYR A 138 31.34 2.17 -10.19
CA TYR A 138 32.45 2.29 -9.25
C TYR A 138 33.52 1.21 -9.45
N GLY A 139 33.10 -0.03 -9.78
CA GLY A 139 33.99 -1.12 -10.16
C GLY A 139 34.84 -0.76 -11.38
N TYR A 140 34.23 -0.24 -12.44
CA TYR A 140 34.92 0.23 -13.63
C TYR A 140 35.94 1.35 -13.32
N MET A 141 35.55 2.36 -12.54
CA MET A 141 36.42 3.48 -12.11
C MET A 141 37.59 3.04 -11.20
N SER A 142 37.59 1.79 -10.78
CA SER A 142 38.67 1.20 -9.98
C SER A 142 39.71 0.46 -10.82
N LEU A 143 39.47 0.29 -12.12
CA LEU A 143 40.39 -0.34 -13.05
C LEU A 143 41.49 0.63 -13.48
N SER A 144 42.75 0.22 -13.37
CA SER A 144 43.92 1.01 -13.78
C SER A 144 44.47 0.64 -15.16
N ARG A 145 44.29 -0.63 -15.59
CA ARG A 145 44.85 -1.15 -16.85
C ARG A 145 43.85 -1.01 -17.99
N GLN A 146 44.29 -0.42 -19.11
CA GLN A 146 43.44 -0.15 -20.29
C GLN A 146 42.78 -1.40 -20.87
N TRP A 147 43.54 -2.49 -21.07
CA TRP A 147 42.97 -3.73 -21.61
C TRP A 147 41.88 -4.33 -20.70
N VAL A 148 42.01 -4.19 -19.38
CA VAL A 148 41.00 -4.67 -18.42
C VAL A 148 39.71 -3.85 -18.54
N LYS A 149 39.80 -2.56 -18.86
CA LYS A 149 38.62 -1.73 -19.14
C LYS A 149 37.86 -2.23 -20.37
N TYR A 150 38.56 -2.58 -21.45
CA TYR A 150 37.92 -3.17 -22.62
C TYR A 150 37.23 -4.50 -22.30
N VAL A 151 37.92 -5.39 -21.57
CA VAL A 151 37.34 -6.67 -21.12
C VAL A 151 36.11 -6.43 -20.23
N TYR A 152 36.17 -5.44 -19.35
CA TYR A 152 35.05 -5.08 -18.48
C TYR A 152 33.84 -4.63 -19.29
N VAL A 153 34.02 -3.72 -20.26
CA VAL A 153 32.88 -3.26 -21.07
C VAL A 153 32.35 -4.39 -21.95
N LEU A 154 33.21 -5.19 -22.59
CA LEU A 154 32.76 -6.30 -23.43
C LEU A 154 32.05 -7.41 -22.64
N GLY A 155 32.46 -7.68 -21.40
CA GLY A 155 31.87 -8.73 -20.57
C GLY A 155 30.65 -8.29 -19.76
N VAL A 156 30.75 -7.13 -19.09
CA VAL A 156 29.74 -6.69 -18.12
C VAL A 156 28.61 -5.89 -18.78
N PHE A 157 28.92 -5.10 -19.81
CA PHE A 157 27.95 -4.17 -20.39
C PHE A 157 26.80 -4.84 -21.16
N PRO A 158 27.00 -5.96 -21.88
CA PRO A 158 25.89 -6.72 -22.46
C PRO A 158 24.91 -7.27 -21.42
N LEU A 159 25.43 -7.70 -20.26
CA LEU A 159 24.61 -8.24 -19.17
C LEU A 159 23.94 -7.15 -18.33
N LEU A 160 24.52 -5.95 -18.32
CA LEU A 160 24.06 -4.82 -17.52
C LEU A 160 22.58 -4.50 -17.75
N TYR A 161 22.14 -4.50 -19.00
CA TYR A 161 20.75 -4.17 -19.33
C TYR A 161 19.75 -5.21 -18.78
N TRP A 162 20.12 -6.49 -18.77
CA TRP A 162 19.32 -7.54 -18.11
C TRP A 162 19.33 -7.41 -16.59
N CYS A 163 20.44 -6.91 -16.03
CA CYS A 163 20.54 -6.72 -14.59
C CYS A 163 19.74 -5.52 -14.07
N VAL A 164 19.86 -4.35 -14.71
CA VAL A 164 19.36 -3.06 -14.18
C VAL A 164 18.44 -2.31 -15.15
N GLY A 165 18.03 -2.92 -16.26
CA GLY A 165 17.04 -2.37 -17.20
C GLY A 165 17.41 -0.96 -17.67
N GLY A 166 16.42 -0.06 -17.71
CA GLY A 166 16.62 1.33 -18.12
C GLY A 166 17.65 2.13 -17.33
N VAL A 167 17.90 1.76 -16.07
CA VAL A 167 18.87 2.44 -15.18
C VAL A 167 20.33 2.18 -15.61
N CYS A 168 20.56 1.31 -16.60
CA CYS A 168 21.88 1.15 -17.24
C CYS A 168 22.42 2.46 -17.83
N ILE A 169 21.53 3.41 -18.20
CA ILE A 169 21.92 4.74 -18.68
C ILE A 169 22.75 5.52 -17.64
N VAL A 170 22.47 5.32 -16.34
CA VAL A 170 23.26 5.92 -15.25
C VAL A 170 24.69 5.38 -15.30
N THR A 171 24.86 4.07 -15.50
CA THR A 171 26.19 3.46 -15.62
C THR A 171 26.94 4.02 -16.82
N LEU A 172 26.26 4.10 -17.98
CA LEU A 172 26.81 4.69 -19.20
C LEU A 172 27.34 6.10 -18.92
N CYS A 173 26.48 6.98 -18.42
CA CYS A 173 26.81 8.38 -18.19
C CYS A 173 27.91 8.57 -17.14
N LEU A 174 27.89 7.78 -16.04
CA LEU A 174 28.92 7.86 -15.00
C LEU A 174 30.30 7.45 -15.52
N ILE A 175 30.38 6.36 -16.30
CA ILE A 175 31.65 5.91 -16.88
C ILE A 175 32.16 6.91 -17.92
N LEU A 176 31.29 7.42 -18.79
CA LEU A 176 31.66 8.46 -19.75
C LEU A 176 32.16 9.73 -19.04
N ALA A 177 31.46 10.20 -18.00
CA ALA A 177 31.91 11.34 -17.21
C ALA A 177 33.31 11.10 -16.62
N TYR A 178 33.57 9.90 -16.09
CA TYR A 178 34.88 9.54 -15.55
C TYR A 178 35.99 9.57 -16.61
N GLU A 179 35.80 8.88 -17.74
CA GLU A 179 36.79 8.79 -18.81
C GLU A 179 37.11 10.16 -19.40
N TRP A 180 36.10 11.01 -19.60
CA TRP A 180 36.27 12.30 -20.26
C TRP A 180 36.78 13.39 -19.31
N LEU A 181 36.31 13.44 -18.07
CA LEU A 181 36.64 14.53 -17.13
C LEU A 181 37.88 14.26 -16.27
N VAL A 182 38.21 12.99 -16.02
CA VAL A 182 39.19 12.63 -14.97
C VAL A 182 40.34 11.81 -15.51
N ASP A 183 40.04 10.80 -16.34
CA ASP A 183 41.10 9.91 -16.81
C ASP A 183 42.02 10.60 -17.84
N SER A 184 43.33 10.39 -17.73
CA SER A 184 44.34 11.05 -18.56
C SER A 184 44.75 10.23 -19.78
N ILE A 185 43.91 9.27 -20.19
CA ILE A 185 44.18 8.38 -21.33
C ILE A 185 44.05 9.15 -22.66
N SER A 186 44.74 8.67 -23.72
CA SER A 186 44.62 9.24 -25.08
C SER A 186 43.16 9.31 -25.57
N ILE A 187 42.85 10.35 -26.35
CA ILE A 187 41.50 10.57 -26.90
C ILE A 187 40.99 9.39 -27.73
N LYS A 188 41.88 8.69 -28.46
CA LYS A 188 41.53 7.50 -29.26
C LYS A 188 40.90 6.39 -28.41
N HIS A 189 41.47 6.14 -27.24
CA HIS A 189 40.98 5.12 -26.30
C HIS A 189 39.66 5.55 -25.66
N LYS A 190 39.54 6.82 -25.24
CA LYS A 190 38.29 7.36 -24.69
C LYS A 190 37.14 7.22 -25.68
N SER A 191 37.37 7.61 -26.94
CA SER A 191 36.39 7.46 -28.01
C SER A 191 36.07 6.00 -28.30
N ALA A 192 37.06 5.11 -28.30
CA ALA A 192 36.85 3.68 -28.53
C ALA A 192 35.98 3.04 -27.45
N ILE A 193 36.26 3.30 -26.17
CA ILE A 193 35.45 2.80 -25.04
C ILE A 193 34.03 3.37 -25.11
N SER A 194 33.90 4.67 -25.36
CA SER A 194 32.60 5.34 -25.47
C SER A 194 31.74 4.72 -26.59
N LEU A 195 32.34 4.53 -27.76
CA LEU A 195 31.68 3.90 -28.91
C LEU A 195 31.26 2.45 -28.59
N LEU A 196 32.15 1.68 -27.98
CA LEU A 196 31.89 0.28 -27.63
C LEU A 196 30.73 0.16 -26.63
N MET A 197 30.66 1.04 -25.64
CA MET A 197 29.54 1.08 -24.69
C MET A 197 28.21 1.44 -25.37
N VAL A 198 28.20 2.45 -26.24
CA VAL A 198 26.98 2.86 -26.97
C VAL A 198 26.50 1.75 -27.91
N ILE A 199 27.43 1.07 -28.61
CA ILE A 199 27.11 -0.08 -29.45
C ILE A 199 26.54 -1.23 -28.59
N ALA A 200 27.20 -1.59 -27.49
CA ALA A 200 26.73 -2.65 -26.60
C ALA A 200 25.33 -2.36 -26.02
N TRP A 201 25.08 -1.11 -25.62
CA TRP A 201 23.76 -0.66 -25.19
C TRP A 201 22.72 -0.75 -26.32
N GLY A 202 23.05 -0.22 -27.51
CA GLY A 202 22.16 -0.22 -28.66
C GLY A 202 21.80 -1.63 -29.14
N ILE A 203 22.76 -2.56 -29.12
CA ILE A 203 22.51 -3.98 -29.42
C ILE A 203 21.59 -4.60 -28.37
N SER A 204 21.84 -4.35 -27.09
CA SER A 204 21.06 -4.91 -25.98
C SER A 204 19.60 -4.44 -26.02
N VAL A 205 19.39 -3.13 -26.18
CA VAL A 205 18.05 -2.52 -26.29
C VAL A 205 17.39 -2.92 -27.60
N GLY A 206 18.13 -2.92 -28.72
CA GLY A 206 17.62 -3.33 -30.02
C GLY A 206 17.14 -4.79 -30.03
N TYR A 207 17.91 -5.70 -29.42
CA TYR A 207 17.50 -7.10 -29.23
C TYR A 207 16.20 -7.18 -28.42
N ALA A 208 16.08 -6.45 -27.32
CA ALA A 208 14.86 -6.43 -26.52
C ALA A 208 13.65 -5.88 -27.30
N ILE A 209 13.82 -4.83 -28.10
CA ILE A 209 12.74 -4.26 -28.94
C ILE A 209 12.28 -5.28 -30.00
N LEU A 210 13.20 -6.04 -30.59
CA LEU A 210 12.87 -7.00 -31.65
C LEU A 210 12.23 -8.28 -31.13
N HIS A 211 12.59 -8.72 -29.92
CA HIS A 211 12.19 -10.03 -29.39
C HIS A 211 11.19 -9.98 -28.23
N LEU A 212 11.06 -8.86 -27.52
CA LEU A 212 10.15 -8.75 -26.39
C LEU A 212 8.94 -7.88 -26.72
N GLN A 213 7.77 -8.32 -26.30
CA GLN A 213 6.49 -7.65 -26.55
C GLN A 213 6.20 -6.55 -25.51
N TYR A 214 7.19 -5.71 -25.19
CA TYR A 214 7.01 -4.56 -24.32
C TYR A 214 6.99 -3.25 -25.11
N PRO A 215 6.21 -2.24 -24.67
CA PRO A 215 6.32 -0.88 -25.19
C PRO A 215 7.76 -0.36 -25.09
N VAL A 216 8.24 0.27 -26.16
CA VAL A 216 9.61 0.82 -26.24
C VAL A 216 9.91 1.75 -25.07
N SER A 217 8.93 2.54 -24.63
CA SER A 217 9.07 3.41 -23.45
C SER A 217 9.47 2.63 -22.21
N ARG A 218 8.84 1.48 -21.92
CA ARG A 218 9.15 0.63 -20.76
C ARG A 218 10.51 -0.06 -20.88
N LEU A 219 10.92 -0.42 -22.09
CA LEU A 219 12.26 -0.99 -22.31
C LEU A 219 13.35 0.04 -22.03
N ILE A 220 13.10 1.32 -22.30
CA ILE A 220 14.05 2.41 -22.05
C ILE A 220 14.04 2.86 -20.60
N THR A 221 12.88 3.01 -19.97
CA THR A 221 12.76 3.54 -18.59
C THR A 221 12.82 2.48 -17.50
N GLY A 222 12.48 1.23 -17.82
CA GLY A 222 12.46 0.09 -16.92
C GLY A 222 11.06 -0.52 -16.76
N ILE A 223 11.00 -1.85 -16.73
CA ILE A 223 9.74 -2.61 -16.72
C ILE A 223 9.10 -2.64 -15.33
N GLY A 224 9.89 -2.88 -14.27
CA GLY A 224 9.41 -3.18 -12.92
C GLY A 224 9.68 -2.11 -11.86
N TYR A 225 9.87 -0.84 -12.24
CA TYR A 225 10.28 0.23 -11.30
C TYR A 225 9.11 1.05 -10.76
N TYR A 226 7.97 1.02 -11.44
CA TYR A 226 6.75 1.71 -11.04
C TYR A 226 5.56 0.80 -11.27
N ARG A 227 4.57 0.84 -10.38
CA ARG A 227 3.41 -0.05 -10.44
C ARG A 227 2.62 0.16 -11.72
N PHE A 228 2.42 1.40 -12.15
CA PHE A 228 1.68 1.73 -13.36
C PHE A 228 2.59 1.72 -14.60
N PRO A 229 2.42 0.77 -15.54
CA PRO A 229 3.32 0.58 -16.69
C PRO A 229 3.43 1.77 -17.66
N THR A 230 2.41 2.62 -17.69
CA THR A 230 2.29 3.77 -18.60
C THR A 230 2.87 5.06 -18.02
N LEU A 231 3.17 5.08 -16.72
CA LEU A 231 3.65 6.26 -16.01
C LEU A 231 5.13 6.13 -15.67
N ILE A 232 5.86 7.22 -15.86
CA ILE A 232 7.28 7.30 -15.50
C ILE A 232 7.40 8.19 -14.25
N PRO A 233 7.90 7.65 -13.13
CA PRO A 233 8.00 8.42 -11.89
C PRO A 233 9.07 9.49 -12.01
N PHE A 234 8.65 10.76 -12.07
CA PHE A 234 9.54 11.91 -12.20
C PHE A 234 10.62 11.94 -11.11
N SER A 235 10.27 11.61 -9.86
CA SER A 235 11.23 11.55 -8.74
C SER A 235 12.37 10.57 -8.99
N GLY A 236 12.06 9.40 -9.56
CA GLY A 236 13.06 8.37 -9.88
C GLY A 236 14.02 8.80 -11.00
N VAL A 237 13.47 9.39 -12.07
CA VAL A 237 14.28 9.95 -13.17
C VAL A 237 15.15 11.10 -12.68
N LEU A 238 14.59 12.02 -11.90
CA LEU A 238 15.31 13.14 -11.31
C LEU A 238 16.45 12.64 -10.41
N THR A 239 16.22 11.61 -9.61
CA THR A 239 17.27 10.99 -8.77
C THR A 239 18.41 10.43 -9.63
N CYS A 240 18.10 9.74 -10.73
CA CYS A 240 19.11 9.23 -11.67
C CYS A 240 19.94 10.37 -12.29
N VAL A 241 19.28 11.47 -12.70
CA VAL A 241 19.95 12.66 -13.25
C VAL A 241 20.85 13.30 -12.20
N ILE A 242 20.38 13.46 -10.96
CA ILE A 242 21.16 13.99 -9.84
C ILE A 242 22.42 13.16 -9.61
N VAL A 243 22.34 11.83 -9.65
CA VAL A 243 23.53 10.96 -9.50
C VAL A 243 24.60 11.29 -10.53
N VAL A 244 24.22 11.39 -11.81
CA VAL A 244 25.14 11.69 -12.91
C VAL A 244 25.71 13.10 -12.79
N LEU A 245 24.84 14.11 -12.59
CA LEU A 245 25.24 15.51 -12.51
C LEU A 245 26.13 15.78 -11.29
N LEU A 246 25.82 15.19 -10.14
CA LEU A 246 26.63 15.36 -8.94
C LEU A 246 28.00 14.69 -9.09
N ALA A 247 28.06 13.52 -9.71
CA ALA A 247 29.32 12.82 -9.94
C ALA A 247 30.26 13.59 -10.87
N GLY A 248 29.76 14.06 -12.03
CA GLY A 248 30.57 14.86 -12.96
C GLY A 248 30.83 16.29 -12.46
N GLY A 249 29.84 16.91 -11.82
CA GLY A 249 29.89 18.29 -11.35
C GLY A 249 30.94 18.51 -10.26
N VAL A 250 31.22 17.50 -9.43
CA VAL A 250 32.22 17.62 -8.35
C VAL A 250 33.61 18.00 -8.87
N VAL A 251 33.95 17.62 -10.11
CA VAL A 251 35.25 17.93 -10.73
C VAL A 251 35.46 19.44 -10.86
N PHE A 252 34.39 20.20 -11.05
CA PHE A 252 34.42 21.66 -11.22
C PHE A 252 34.28 22.44 -9.91
N LEU A 253 34.05 21.75 -8.79
CA LEU A 253 33.85 22.42 -7.51
C LEU A 253 35.19 22.91 -6.93
N PRO A 254 35.22 24.14 -6.38
CA PRO A 254 36.42 24.72 -5.79
C PRO A 254 36.82 24.01 -4.49
N LEU A 255 38.12 24.05 -4.17
CA LEU A 255 38.67 23.51 -2.93
C LEU A 255 38.71 24.61 -1.85
N TYR A 256 37.91 24.47 -0.79
CA TYR A 256 37.84 25.47 0.28
C TYR A 256 38.76 25.13 1.45
N GLN A 257 39.92 25.79 1.52
CA GLN A 257 40.84 25.63 2.66
C GLN A 257 40.59 26.63 3.80
N LYS A 258 40.14 27.87 3.51
CA LYS A 258 40.10 28.97 4.51
C LYS A 258 38.80 29.07 5.33
N TYR A 259 37.66 28.57 4.83
CA TYR A 259 36.35 28.62 5.52
C TYR A 259 35.59 27.29 5.52
N ARG A 260 36.34 26.19 5.58
CA ARG A 260 35.82 24.82 5.41
C ARG A 260 34.61 24.50 6.30
N SER A 261 34.63 24.92 7.57
CA SER A 261 33.53 24.68 8.51
C SER A 261 32.25 25.43 8.13
N LEU A 262 32.36 26.67 7.65
CA LEU A 262 31.21 27.46 7.23
C LEU A 262 30.52 26.84 6.01
N TYR A 263 31.29 26.45 4.99
CA TYR A 263 30.75 25.78 3.81
C TYR A 263 30.13 24.42 4.13
N TRP A 264 30.71 23.68 5.07
CA TRP A 264 30.11 22.44 5.58
C TRP A 264 28.75 22.68 6.26
N SER A 265 28.64 23.72 7.09
CA SER A 265 27.38 24.09 7.72
C SER A 265 26.32 24.52 6.70
N ILE A 266 26.70 25.34 5.72
CA ILE A 266 25.80 25.78 4.64
C ILE A 266 25.31 24.58 3.82
N GLN A 267 26.22 23.69 3.39
CA GLN A 267 25.84 22.47 2.67
C GLN A 267 24.87 21.61 3.49
N SER A 268 25.13 21.46 4.79
CA SER A 268 24.28 20.66 5.69
C SER A 268 22.89 21.26 5.79
N ILE A 269 22.77 22.57 5.99
CA ILE A 269 21.49 23.27 6.04
C ILE A 269 20.74 23.11 4.71
N VAL A 270 21.41 23.33 3.57
CA VAL A 270 20.77 23.21 2.26
C VAL A 270 20.28 21.79 2.00
N VAL A 271 21.12 20.78 2.22
CA VAL A 271 20.78 19.37 1.99
C VAL A 271 19.67 18.91 2.94
N LEU A 272 19.69 19.33 4.21
CA LEU A 272 18.64 19.01 5.16
C LEU A 272 17.32 19.68 4.80
N THR A 273 17.31 20.98 4.51
CA THR A 273 16.07 21.72 4.19
C THR A 273 15.45 21.23 2.89
N LEU A 274 16.24 21.09 1.81
CA LEU A 274 15.73 20.60 0.53
C LEU A 274 15.35 19.12 0.60
N GLY A 275 16.15 18.31 1.28
CA GLY A 275 15.87 16.89 1.48
C GLY A 275 14.59 16.65 2.28
N ALA A 276 14.45 17.32 3.43
CA ALA A 276 13.24 17.24 4.24
C ALA A 276 12.02 17.77 3.49
N GLY A 277 12.16 18.88 2.74
CA GLY A 277 11.08 19.42 1.91
C GLY A 277 10.64 18.46 0.81
N TRP A 278 11.56 17.75 0.16
CA TRP A 278 11.24 16.77 -0.88
C TRP A 278 10.61 15.50 -0.31
N ILE A 279 11.13 14.99 0.82
CA ILE A 279 10.50 13.85 1.50
C ILE A 279 9.09 14.23 1.96
N TYR A 280 8.93 15.39 2.59
CA TYR A 280 7.63 15.88 3.06
C TYR A 280 6.61 16.03 1.91
N SER A 281 7.03 16.59 0.78
CA SER A 281 6.15 16.74 -0.39
C SER A 281 5.77 15.41 -1.04
N ALA A 282 6.62 14.38 -0.91
CA ALA A 282 6.35 13.04 -1.42
C ALA A 282 5.50 12.19 -0.46
N THR A 283 5.47 12.51 0.84
CA THR A 283 4.68 11.77 1.84
C THR A 283 3.22 12.19 1.88
N SER A 284 2.33 11.22 2.10
CA SER A 284 0.92 11.48 2.42
C SER A 284 0.49 10.70 3.65
N MET A 285 0.26 11.40 4.77
CA MET A 285 -0.26 10.79 6.00
C MET A 285 -1.71 10.32 5.87
N LYS A 286 -2.47 10.91 4.93
CA LYS A 286 -3.82 10.46 4.63
C LYS A 286 -3.79 9.05 4.02
N LYS A 287 -2.93 8.84 3.01
CA LYS A 287 -2.74 7.51 2.40
C LYS A 287 -2.19 6.49 3.38
N GLU A 288 -1.21 6.88 4.19
CA GLU A 288 -0.65 6.01 5.24
C GLU A 288 -1.73 5.54 6.21
N ARG A 289 -2.63 6.44 6.62
CA ARG A 289 -3.77 6.09 7.46
C ARG A 289 -4.75 5.17 6.74
N ASP A 290 -5.07 5.43 5.47
CA ASP A 290 -5.95 4.54 4.69
C ASP A 290 -5.36 3.11 4.58
N MET A 291 -4.06 3.00 4.34
CA MET A 291 -3.33 1.72 4.34
C MET A 291 -3.35 1.04 5.72
N ALA A 292 -3.27 1.82 6.81
CA ALA A 292 -3.38 1.29 8.16
C ALA A 292 -4.76 0.66 8.42
N TYR A 293 -5.84 1.33 8.00
CA TYR A 293 -7.20 0.81 8.16
C TYR A 293 -7.41 -0.49 7.38
N ASP A 294 -6.95 -0.57 6.13
CA ASP A 294 -7.01 -1.80 5.33
C ASP A 294 -6.16 -2.93 5.94
N TYR A 295 -4.94 -2.63 6.39
CA TYR A 295 -4.08 -3.60 7.08
C TYR A 295 -4.74 -4.14 8.35
N TRP A 296 -5.26 -3.26 9.22
CA TRP A 296 -5.94 -3.68 10.44
C TRP A 296 -7.21 -4.48 10.15
N ALA A 297 -7.95 -4.14 9.10
CA ALA A 297 -9.13 -4.90 8.70
C ALA A 297 -8.76 -6.32 8.27
N SER A 298 -7.76 -6.46 7.38
CA SER A 298 -7.29 -7.77 6.88
C SER A 298 -6.66 -8.65 7.96
N THR A 299 -6.11 -8.04 9.00
CA THR A 299 -5.53 -8.73 10.16
C THR A 299 -6.49 -8.82 11.36
N CYS A 300 -7.76 -8.45 11.17
CA CYS A 300 -8.83 -8.53 12.18
C CYS A 300 -8.57 -7.71 13.46
N GLN A 301 -7.83 -6.61 13.37
CA GLN A 301 -7.49 -5.73 14.50
C GLN A 301 -8.57 -4.65 14.71
N TRP A 302 -9.81 -5.08 14.99
CA TRP A 302 -11.00 -4.22 15.03
C TRP A 302 -10.91 -3.06 16.04
N GLN A 303 -10.34 -3.31 17.21
CA GLN A 303 -10.25 -2.29 18.27
C GLN A 303 -9.31 -1.14 17.88
N GLN A 304 -8.26 -1.41 17.11
CA GLN A 304 -7.31 -0.39 16.67
C GLN A 304 -7.93 0.54 15.63
N ILE A 305 -8.76 -0.01 14.73
CA ILE A 305 -9.56 0.78 13.79
C ILE A 305 -10.47 1.75 14.54
N ILE A 306 -11.22 1.24 15.55
CA ILE A 306 -12.14 2.05 16.34
C ILE A 306 -11.39 3.14 17.12
N GLN A 307 -10.30 2.78 17.81
CA GLN A 307 -9.48 3.73 18.55
C GLN A 307 -8.87 4.80 17.63
N SER A 308 -8.41 4.42 16.44
CA SER A 308 -7.89 5.36 15.45
C SER A 308 -8.96 6.34 14.98
N ALA A 309 -10.20 5.86 14.77
CA ALA A 309 -11.32 6.69 14.36
C ALA A 309 -11.77 7.67 15.44
N GLU A 310 -11.72 7.27 16.71
CA GLU A 310 -12.03 8.13 17.86
C GLU A 310 -11.03 9.28 18.01
N GLN A 311 -9.75 9.02 17.72
CA GLN A 311 -8.71 10.06 17.74
C GLN A 311 -8.81 10.97 16.54
N ASN A 312 -9.01 10.41 15.35
CA ASN A 312 -9.09 11.14 14.10
C ASN A 312 -10.16 10.49 13.20
N ASN A 313 -11.30 11.16 13.07
CA ASN A 313 -12.41 10.66 12.25
C ASN A 313 -11.93 10.32 10.83
N PRO A 314 -12.28 9.11 10.31
CA PRO A 314 -12.03 8.77 8.93
C PRO A 314 -12.86 9.64 8.01
N ASP A 315 -12.27 10.08 6.89
CA ASP A 315 -12.91 10.96 5.91
C ASP A 315 -12.85 10.38 4.48
N THR A 316 -12.31 9.17 4.31
CA THR A 316 -12.26 8.46 3.03
C THR A 316 -13.28 7.33 3.03
N PRO A 317 -13.90 7.02 1.88
CA PRO A 317 -14.85 5.90 1.81
C PRO A 317 -14.28 4.58 2.33
N LEU A 318 -13.03 4.24 1.95
CA LEU A 318 -12.38 3.00 2.38
C LEU A 318 -12.11 2.91 3.88
N SER A 319 -11.63 4.00 4.50
CA SER A 319 -11.43 3.99 5.96
C SER A 319 -12.75 3.88 6.72
N VAL A 320 -13.84 4.48 6.20
CA VAL A 320 -15.19 4.34 6.75
C VAL A 320 -15.72 2.90 6.59
N VAL A 321 -15.45 2.23 5.46
CA VAL A 321 -15.79 0.81 5.26
C VAL A 321 -15.11 -0.07 6.32
N CYS A 322 -13.80 0.10 6.52
CA CYS A 322 -13.06 -0.62 7.55
C CYS A 322 -13.60 -0.34 8.96
N LEU A 323 -13.95 0.92 9.26
CA LEU A 323 -14.56 1.30 10.54
C LEU A 323 -15.91 0.63 10.75
N ASN A 324 -16.82 0.70 9.77
CA ASN A 324 -18.14 0.11 9.88
C ASN A 324 -18.05 -1.42 10.03
N LEU A 325 -17.11 -2.07 9.34
CA LEU A 325 -16.79 -3.48 9.58
C LEU A 325 -16.31 -3.74 11.01
N ALA A 326 -15.38 -2.93 11.52
CA ALA A 326 -14.89 -3.06 12.89
C ALA A 326 -16.00 -2.86 13.94
N LEU A 327 -16.87 -1.86 13.74
CA LEU A 327 -18.04 -1.63 14.59
C LEU A 327 -18.99 -2.83 14.54
N GLY A 328 -19.25 -3.39 13.35
CA GLY A 328 -20.09 -4.59 13.20
C GLY A 328 -19.48 -5.82 13.87
N LYS A 329 -18.17 -6.06 13.68
CA LYS A 329 -17.45 -7.18 14.30
C LYS A 329 -17.38 -7.09 15.81
N THR A 330 -17.53 -5.90 16.39
CA THR A 330 -17.58 -5.66 17.83
C THR A 330 -19.01 -5.44 18.37
N GLY A 331 -20.04 -5.59 17.53
CA GLY A 331 -21.44 -5.44 17.91
C GLY A 331 -21.86 -3.99 18.25
N GLN A 332 -21.12 -3.01 17.76
CA GLN A 332 -21.28 -1.58 18.01
C GLN A 332 -21.85 -0.81 16.80
N LEU A 333 -22.11 -1.46 15.65
CA LEU A 333 -22.51 -0.77 14.41
C LEU A 333 -23.79 0.05 14.60
N GLY A 334 -24.88 -0.58 15.03
CA GLY A 334 -26.14 0.13 15.29
C GLY A 334 -26.06 1.19 16.40
N GLU A 335 -25.07 1.10 17.29
CA GLU A 335 -24.92 2.01 18.43
C GLU A 335 -24.11 3.26 18.08
N ARG A 336 -23.05 3.08 17.29
CA ARG A 336 -21.99 4.09 17.17
C ARG A 336 -21.73 4.60 15.75
N MET A 337 -22.28 3.98 14.71
CA MET A 337 -21.97 4.33 13.32
C MET A 337 -22.09 5.84 13.03
N PHE A 338 -23.19 6.48 13.45
CA PHE A 338 -23.42 7.91 13.23
C PHE A 338 -22.63 8.85 14.15
N GLN A 339 -21.84 8.33 15.10
CA GLN A 339 -20.86 9.13 15.86
C GLN A 339 -19.66 9.51 15.00
N PHE A 340 -19.44 8.80 13.89
CA PHE A 340 -18.36 8.98 12.95
C PHE A 340 -18.89 9.52 11.61
N PHE A 341 -17.99 10.03 10.78
CA PHE A 341 -18.32 10.44 9.42
C PHE A 341 -18.81 9.22 8.62
N GLN A 342 -19.93 9.39 7.90
CA GLN A 342 -20.50 8.38 7.01
C GLN A 342 -20.54 8.91 5.58
N ASN A 343 -20.21 8.04 4.62
CA ASN A 343 -20.22 8.34 3.19
C ASN A 343 -21.34 7.56 2.48
N GLY A 344 -22.59 7.72 2.92
CA GLY A 344 -23.70 6.96 2.37
C GLY A 344 -23.50 5.45 2.46
N THR A 345 -24.13 4.72 1.54
CA THR A 345 -23.94 3.28 1.37
C THR A 345 -22.52 2.91 0.94
N ASP A 346 -21.78 3.83 0.31
CA ASP A 346 -20.38 3.63 -0.09
C ASP A 346 -19.43 3.51 1.10
N GLY A 347 -19.79 4.12 2.24
CA GLY A 347 -19.08 3.93 3.50
C GLY A 347 -19.33 2.56 4.16
N LEU A 348 -20.27 1.76 3.64
CA LEU A 348 -20.62 0.44 4.18
C LEU A 348 -20.24 -0.69 3.22
N ILE A 349 -20.74 -0.64 1.98
CA ILE A 349 -20.47 -1.58 0.89
C ILE A 349 -20.44 -0.77 -0.43
N PRO A 350 -19.29 -0.19 -0.81
CA PRO A 350 -19.18 0.60 -2.03
C PRO A 350 -19.37 -0.25 -3.28
N ASP A 351 -19.77 0.41 -4.37
CA ASP A 351 -19.90 -0.22 -5.68
C ASP A 351 -18.56 -0.75 -6.20
N PHE A 352 -18.64 -1.81 -7.00
CA PHE A 352 -17.46 -2.36 -7.63
C PHE A 352 -16.83 -1.37 -8.62
N VAL A 353 -15.55 -1.08 -8.39
CA VAL A 353 -14.69 -0.35 -9.31
C VAL A 353 -13.60 -1.30 -9.80
N ARG A 354 -13.26 -1.21 -11.08
CA ARG A 354 -12.18 -1.99 -11.70
C ARG A 354 -10.81 -1.43 -11.33
N ASP A 355 -10.48 -1.49 -10.05
CA ASP A 355 -9.16 -1.19 -9.50
C ASP A 355 -8.68 -2.34 -8.58
N TYR A 356 -7.49 -2.19 -8.02
CA TYR A 356 -6.85 -3.22 -7.21
C TYR A 356 -6.95 -2.96 -5.69
N THR A 357 -7.40 -1.79 -5.25
CA THR A 357 -7.40 -1.37 -3.84
C THR A 357 -8.79 -1.46 -3.21
N ILE A 358 -9.81 -0.93 -3.90
CA ILE A 358 -11.20 -0.94 -3.41
C ILE A 358 -11.67 -2.39 -3.29
N PRO A 359 -11.57 -3.25 -4.32
CA PRO A 359 -12.07 -4.62 -4.18
C PRO A 359 -11.31 -5.42 -3.12
N LEU A 360 -10.02 -5.13 -2.93
CA LEU A 360 -9.19 -5.78 -1.91
C LEU A 360 -9.53 -5.32 -0.47
N THR A 361 -10.14 -4.15 -0.30
CA THR A 361 -10.68 -3.76 1.01
C THR A 361 -12.08 -4.34 1.22
N VAL A 362 -12.95 -4.22 0.21
CA VAL A 362 -14.37 -4.57 0.30
C VAL A 362 -14.60 -6.07 0.42
N ASN A 363 -13.71 -6.91 -0.14
CA ASN A 363 -13.82 -8.36 0.07
C ASN A 363 -13.77 -8.76 1.55
N GLU A 364 -13.14 -7.99 2.44
CA GLU A 364 -13.13 -8.26 3.88
C GLU A 364 -14.54 -8.16 4.46
N VAL A 365 -15.32 -7.17 4.01
CA VAL A 365 -16.73 -7.01 4.38
C VAL A 365 -17.53 -8.23 3.93
N TYR A 366 -17.43 -8.58 2.65
CA TYR A 366 -18.13 -9.73 2.09
C TYR A 366 -17.72 -11.05 2.77
N PHE A 367 -16.42 -11.23 3.03
CA PHE A 367 -15.89 -12.41 3.70
C PHE A 367 -16.52 -12.57 5.08
N HIS A 368 -16.48 -11.52 5.91
CA HIS A 368 -16.97 -11.61 7.29
C HIS A 368 -18.50 -11.70 7.41
N LEU A 369 -19.24 -11.16 6.42
CA LEU A 369 -20.69 -11.32 6.29
C LEU A 369 -21.11 -12.76 5.93
N GLY A 370 -20.21 -13.54 5.32
CA GLY A 370 -20.51 -14.88 4.79
C GLY A 370 -20.76 -14.90 3.27
N MET A 371 -20.59 -13.79 2.56
CA MET A 371 -20.70 -13.72 1.10
C MET A 371 -19.40 -14.22 0.43
N ILE A 372 -19.06 -15.50 0.67
CA ILE A 372 -17.77 -16.09 0.31
C ILE A 372 -17.48 -16.01 -1.19
N ASN A 373 -18.48 -16.31 -2.04
CA ASN A 373 -18.33 -16.23 -3.50
C ASN A 373 -18.08 -14.80 -3.98
N THR A 374 -18.75 -13.81 -3.39
CA THR A 374 -18.54 -12.40 -3.71
C THR A 374 -17.16 -11.95 -3.27
N SER A 375 -16.72 -12.33 -2.06
CA SER A 375 -15.36 -12.06 -1.58
C SER A 375 -14.31 -12.65 -2.53
N GLN A 376 -14.49 -13.91 -2.95
CA GLN A 376 -13.64 -14.57 -3.93
C GLN A 376 -13.56 -13.81 -5.25
N ARG A 377 -14.70 -13.36 -5.79
CA ARG A 377 -14.75 -12.55 -7.02
C ARG A 377 -13.94 -11.26 -6.87
N TYR A 378 -14.18 -10.51 -5.80
CA TYR A 378 -13.51 -9.23 -5.56
C TYR A 378 -12.00 -9.39 -5.42
N VAL A 379 -11.52 -10.44 -4.73
CA VAL A 379 -10.09 -10.71 -4.61
C VAL A 379 -9.47 -11.14 -5.93
N PHE A 380 -10.16 -11.96 -6.72
CA PHE A 380 -9.69 -12.35 -8.04
C PHE A 380 -9.54 -11.12 -8.95
N GLU A 381 -10.56 -10.27 -9.01
CA GLU A 381 -10.53 -9.02 -9.78
C GLU A 381 -9.42 -8.08 -9.29
N ALA A 382 -9.25 -7.88 -7.98
CA ALA A 382 -8.16 -7.05 -7.43
C ALA A 382 -6.77 -7.56 -7.84
N MET A 383 -6.57 -8.88 -7.83
CA MET A 383 -5.31 -9.49 -8.21
C MET A 383 -5.01 -9.29 -9.70
N GLU A 384 -6.00 -9.48 -10.57
CA GLU A 384 -5.83 -9.29 -12.02
C GLU A 384 -5.80 -7.82 -12.43
N ALA A 385 -6.40 -6.92 -11.64
CA ALA A 385 -6.34 -5.47 -11.84
C ALA A 385 -5.04 -4.83 -11.34
N ASN A 386 -4.14 -5.58 -10.68
CA ASN A 386 -2.86 -5.05 -10.20
C ASN A 386 -2.00 -4.56 -11.38
N PRO A 387 -1.70 -3.26 -11.50
CA PRO A 387 -1.01 -2.71 -12.67
C PRO A 387 0.43 -3.21 -12.83
N SER A 388 1.10 -3.68 -11.77
CA SER A 388 2.47 -4.22 -11.88
C SER A 388 2.50 -5.64 -12.47
N TYR A 389 1.34 -6.26 -12.68
CA TYR A 389 1.18 -7.67 -13.06
C TYR A 389 1.74 -8.66 -12.03
N HIS A 390 2.18 -8.18 -10.87
CA HIS A 390 2.57 -9.03 -9.74
C HIS A 390 1.34 -9.69 -9.14
N LYS A 391 1.49 -10.97 -8.79
CA LYS A 391 0.50 -11.65 -7.95
C LYS A 391 0.67 -11.19 -6.50
N SER A 392 -0.42 -11.23 -5.74
CA SER A 392 -0.48 -10.79 -4.34
C SER A 392 -0.56 -11.98 -3.39
N THR A 393 0.28 -11.99 -2.35
CA THR A 393 0.22 -12.97 -1.25
C THR A 393 -1.13 -12.93 -0.54
N ARG A 394 -1.62 -11.72 -0.23
CA ARG A 394 -2.94 -11.52 0.40
C ARG A 394 -4.07 -12.09 -0.47
N CYS A 395 -4.05 -11.81 -1.77
CA CYS A 395 -5.07 -12.33 -2.67
C CYS A 395 -5.04 -13.86 -2.75
N ILE A 396 -3.87 -14.46 -2.96
CA ILE A 396 -3.73 -15.92 -3.04
C ILE A 396 -4.17 -16.59 -1.73
N ARG A 397 -3.83 -16.01 -0.58
CA ARG A 397 -4.29 -16.47 0.73
C ARG A 397 -5.82 -16.47 0.83
N ARG A 398 -6.46 -15.36 0.50
CA ARG A 398 -7.93 -15.25 0.57
C ARG A 398 -8.61 -16.19 -0.44
N LEU A 399 -8.06 -16.35 -1.66
CA LEU A 399 -8.56 -17.30 -2.65
C LEU A 399 -8.44 -18.75 -2.17
N ALA A 400 -7.36 -19.10 -1.47
CA ALA A 400 -7.24 -20.42 -0.84
C ALA A 400 -8.34 -20.64 0.22
N GLU A 401 -8.56 -19.64 1.08
CA GLU A 401 -9.58 -19.69 2.13
C GLU A 401 -11.00 -19.79 1.56
N THR A 402 -11.35 -18.97 0.56
CA THR A 402 -12.71 -19.00 -0.02
C THR A 402 -12.99 -20.32 -0.71
N ASN A 403 -12.02 -20.87 -1.46
CA ASN A 403 -12.17 -22.19 -2.09
C ASN A 403 -12.27 -23.31 -1.05
N LEU A 404 -11.51 -23.24 0.06
CA LEU A 404 -11.66 -24.17 1.18
C LEU A 404 -13.08 -24.14 1.76
N LEU A 405 -13.61 -22.94 2.02
CA LEU A 405 -14.96 -22.76 2.59
C LEU A 405 -16.08 -23.23 1.65
N ASN A 406 -15.86 -23.12 0.34
CA ASN A 406 -16.78 -23.57 -0.70
C ASN A 406 -16.71 -25.09 -0.97
N GLY A 407 -15.74 -25.81 -0.41
CA GLY A 407 -15.52 -27.24 -0.67
C GLY A 407 -14.71 -27.52 -1.95
N GLU A 408 -14.19 -26.48 -2.60
CA GLU A 408 -13.34 -26.58 -3.80
C GLU A 408 -11.89 -26.90 -3.43
N TYR A 409 -11.70 -28.03 -2.73
CA TYR A 409 -10.43 -28.40 -2.10
C TYR A 409 -9.28 -28.55 -3.11
N LYS A 410 -9.57 -29.01 -4.33
CA LYS A 410 -8.56 -29.10 -5.40
C LYS A 410 -8.04 -27.73 -5.84
N VAL A 411 -8.91 -26.71 -5.87
CA VAL A 411 -8.52 -25.34 -6.23
C VAL A 411 -7.79 -24.69 -5.07
N ALA A 412 -8.30 -24.85 -3.85
CA ALA A 412 -7.61 -24.39 -2.64
C ALA A 412 -6.18 -24.92 -2.56
N ALA A 413 -5.98 -26.22 -2.82
CA ALA A 413 -4.66 -26.86 -2.83
C ALA A 413 -3.68 -26.19 -3.82
N LYS A 414 -4.14 -25.72 -4.99
CA LYS A 414 -3.27 -25.01 -5.96
C LYS A 414 -2.72 -23.71 -5.38
N TYR A 415 -3.57 -22.91 -4.74
CA TYR A 415 -3.15 -21.67 -4.08
C TYR A 415 -2.25 -21.92 -2.87
N LEU A 416 -2.60 -22.91 -2.04
CA LEU A 416 -1.77 -23.31 -0.90
C LEU A 416 -0.38 -23.78 -1.35
N ASN A 417 -0.30 -24.54 -2.45
CA ASN A 417 0.98 -25.01 -2.99
C ASN A 417 1.88 -23.85 -3.42
N LEU A 418 1.34 -22.78 -4.00
CA LEU A 418 2.12 -21.56 -4.27
C LEU A 418 2.66 -20.94 -2.97
N LEU A 419 1.81 -20.80 -1.95
CA LEU A 419 2.19 -20.17 -0.68
C LEU A 419 3.21 -20.99 0.12
N LYS A 420 3.27 -22.31 -0.05
CA LYS A 420 4.32 -23.15 0.54
C LYS A 420 5.73 -22.82 0.05
N HIS A 421 5.84 -22.20 -1.13
CA HIS A 421 7.11 -21.73 -1.69
C HIS A 421 7.44 -20.29 -1.28
N THR A 422 6.75 -19.72 -0.29
CA THR A 422 7.07 -18.40 0.29
C THR A 422 7.79 -18.56 1.63
N LEU A 423 8.41 -17.49 2.14
CA LEU A 423 9.06 -17.55 3.45
C LEU A 423 8.04 -17.42 4.60
N PHE A 424 7.20 -16.39 4.58
CA PHE A 424 6.33 -16.02 5.72
C PHE A 424 4.95 -16.67 5.70
N TYR A 425 4.44 -17.10 4.54
CA TYR A 425 3.10 -17.71 4.41
C TYR A 425 3.13 -19.24 4.34
N LYS A 426 4.32 -19.85 4.26
CA LYS A 426 4.47 -21.31 4.17
C LYS A 426 3.81 -22.05 5.32
N LYS A 427 4.09 -21.64 6.56
CA LYS A 427 3.53 -22.30 7.75
C LYS A 427 2.00 -22.27 7.76
N TRP A 428 1.42 -21.10 7.48
CA TRP A 428 -0.02 -20.95 7.37
C TRP A 428 -0.60 -21.84 6.25
N ALA A 429 0.09 -21.95 5.12
CA ALA A 429 -0.34 -22.78 4.00
C ALA A 429 -0.27 -24.29 4.31
N GLU A 430 0.79 -24.76 4.98
CA GLU A 430 0.94 -26.14 5.44
C GLU A 430 -0.13 -26.49 6.49
N GLU A 431 -0.38 -25.61 7.45
CA GLU A 431 -1.45 -25.79 8.45
C GLU A 431 -2.83 -25.83 7.79
N THR A 432 -3.12 -24.91 6.87
CA THR A 432 -4.40 -24.83 6.15
C THR A 432 -4.62 -26.04 5.26
N GLU A 433 -3.57 -26.60 4.66
CA GLU A 433 -3.68 -27.81 3.85
C GLU A 433 -4.22 -29.01 4.66
N THR A 434 -3.91 -29.08 5.96
CA THR A 434 -4.42 -30.14 6.84
C THR A 434 -5.94 -30.07 7.09
N TYR A 435 -6.63 -29.06 6.56
CA TYR A 435 -8.08 -28.94 6.60
C TYR A 435 -8.74 -29.43 5.30
N LEU A 436 -7.99 -29.62 4.21
CA LEU A 436 -8.55 -30.08 2.95
C LEU A 436 -9.22 -31.45 3.13
N TYR A 437 -10.46 -31.59 2.67
CA TYR A 437 -11.27 -32.81 2.80
C TYR A 437 -11.65 -33.21 4.24
N GLU A 438 -11.29 -32.43 5.26
CA GLU A 438 -11.56 -32.71 6.68
C GLU A 438 -12.74 -31.86 7.19
N GLU A 439 -13.96 -32.28 6.83
CA GLU A 439 -15.21 -31.53 7.08
C GLU A 439 -15.42 -31.15 8.55
N ASP A 440 -15.25 -32.09 9.47
CA ASP A 440 -15.43 -31.87 10.91
C ASP A 440 -14.43 -30.86 11.45
N LYS A 441 -13.18 -30.95 10.98
CA LYS A 441 -12.11 -30.04 11.38
C LYS A 441 -12.41 -28.61 10.90
N ILE A 442 -12.84 -28.43 9.65
CA ILE A 442 -13.25 -27.11 9.14
C ILE A 442 -14.44 -26.57 9.93
N ASN A 443 -15.46 -27.41 10.19
CA ASN A 443 -16.67 -27.01 10.91
C ASN A 443 -16.42 -26.66 12.38
N SER A 444 -15.40 -27.26 12.99
CA SER A 444 -14.95 -26.94 14.35
C SER A 444 -14.09 -25.68 14.44
N HIS A 445 -13.53 -25.21 13.33
CA HIS A 445 -12.70 -24.01 13.31
C HIS A 445 -13.54 -22.76 13.68
N PRO A 446 -13.08 -21.89 14.61
CA PRO A 446 -13.89 -20.78 15.12
C PRO A 446 -14.45 -19.84 14.05
N GLU A 447 -13.61 -19.40 13.10
CA GLU A 447 -14.06 -18.49 12.02
C GLU A 447 -14.58 -19.25 10.79
N TRP A 448 -13.84 -20.20 10.23
CA TRP A 448 -14.27 -20.95 9.06
C TRP A 448 -15.56 -21.75 9.28
N GLY A 449 -15.71 -22.43 10.43
CA GLY A 449 -16.95 -23.13 10.78
C GLY A 449 -18.15 -22.18 10.93
N ARG A 450 -17.92 -20.98 11.49
CA ARG A 450 -18.93 -19.90 11.52
C ARG A 450 -19.33 -19.48 10.12
N LEU A 451 -18.36 -19.20 9.25
CA LEU A 451 -18.58 -18.74 7.88
C LEU A 451 -19.30 -19.80 7.02
N ARG A 452 -18.96 -21.09 7.16
CA ARG A 452 -19.67 -22.18 6.47
C ARG A 452 -21.14 -22.28 6.83
N LYS A 453 -21.51 -21.94 8.08
CA LYS A 453 -22.91 -21.88 8.53
C LYS A 453 -23.64 -20.63 8.03
N MET A 454 -22.91 -19.56 7.71
CA MET A 454 -23.48 -18.26 7.32
C MET A 454 -23.54 -18.04 5.82
N ARG A 455 -22.71 -18.73 5.04
CA ARG A 455 -22.63 -18.57 3.59
C ARG A 455 -23.91 -18.99 2.87
N TYR A 456 -24.10 -18.48 1.66
CA TYR A 456 -25.12 -18.95 0.74
C TYR A 456 -24.88 -20.41 0.34
N THR A 457 -25.97 -21.16 0.15
CA THR A 457 -25.97 -22.54 -0.37
C THR A 457 -26.68 -22.68 -1.72
N GLU A 458 -27.36 -21.63 -2.17
CA GLU A 458 -28.08 -21.57 -3.44
C GLU A 458 -27.47 -20.50 -4.34
N ASP A 459 -27.48 -20.76 -5.65
CA ASP A 459 -26.95 -19.85 -6.65
C ASP A 459 -27.95 -18.74 -6.97
N PHE A 460 -27.44 -17.51 -7.09
CA PHE A 460 -28.22 -16.35 -7.54
C PHE A 460 -27.33 -15.36 -8.27
N LEU A 461 -27.95 -14.46 -9.04
CA LEU A 461 -27.24 -13.39 -9.74
C LEU A 461 -26.91 -12.26 -8.78
N PHE A 462 -25.62 -11.92 -8.70
CA PHE A 462 -25.18 -10.77 -7.93
C PHE A 462 -25.66 -9.47 -8.60
N SER A 463 -26.23 -8.55 -7.83
CA SER A 463 -26.77 -7.27 -8.29
C SER A 463 -26.23 -6.13 -7.41
N GLU A 464 -25.48 -5.19 -8.00
CA GLU A 464 -24.97 -4.02 -7.26
C GLU A 464 -26.09 -3.14 -6.71
N ASN A 465 -27.24 -3.10 -7.40
CA ASN A 465 -28.38 -2.27 -7.02
C ASN A 465 -29.26 -2.90 -5.92
N GLU A 466 -29.10 -4.19 -5.63
CA GLU A 466 -29.96 -4.97 -4.72
C GLU A 466 -29.16 -5.57 -3.55
N LYS A 467 -28.19 -4.79 -3.04
CA LYS A 467 -27.34 -5.17 -1.89
C LYS A 467 -28.16 -5.48 -0.62
N ASP A 468 -29.26 -4.77 -0.40
CA ASP A 468 -30.21 -5.03 0.69
C ASP A 468 -30.87 -6.41 0.57
N MET A 469 -31.29 -6.80 -0.65
CA MET A 469 -31.85 -8.13 -0.90
C MET A 469 -30.80 -9.22 -0.65
N MET A 470 -29.56 -9.03 -1.10
CA MET A 470 -28.47 -9.98 -0.85
C MET A 470 -28.18 -10.14 0.66
N LEU A 471 -28.17 -9.04 1.42
CA LEU A 471 -28.05 -9.08 2.87
C LEU A 471 -29.25 -9.81 3.51
N GLY A 472 -30.46 -9.58 2.99
CA GLY A 472 -31.67 -10.30 3.41
C GLY A 472 -31.59 -11.81 3.18
N LEU A 473 -31.05 -12.25 2.03
CA LEU A 473 -30.86 -13.67 1.73
C LEU A 473 -29.93 -14.37 2.74
N LEU A 474 -28.90 -13.70 3.25
CA LEU A 474 -28.05 -14.26 4.31
C LEU A 474 -28.85 -14.55 5.59
N LEU A 475 -29.83 -13.71 5.91
CA LEU A 475 -30.69 -13.86 7.10
C LEU A 475 -31.76 -14.93 6.91
N VAL A 476 -32.27 -15.09 5.68
CA VAL A 476 -33.18 -16.20 5.34
C VAL A 476 -32.47 -17.53 5.56
N HIS A 477 -31.23 -17.65 5.09
CA HIS A 477 -30.42 -18.85 5.27
C HIS A 477 -29.98 -19.04 6.73
N ASN A 478 -29.53 -17.98 7.41
CA ASN A 478 -29.10 -18.04 8.80
C ASN A 478 -29.62 -16.84 9.62
N LYS A 479 -30.71 -17.08 10.35
CA LYS A 479 -31.37 -16.08 11.21
C LYS A 479 -30.50 -15.59 12.38
N ASN A 480 -29.40 -16.28 12.68
CA ASN A 480 -28.46 -15.91 13.74
C ASN A 480 -27.26 -15.08 13.20
N ASN A 481 -27.22 -14.76 11.90
CA ASN A 481 -26.19 -13.88 11.33
C ASN A 481 -26.45 -12.41 11.70
N ARG A 482 -26.15 -12.07 12.96
CA ARG A 482 -26.34 -10.72 13.51
C ARG A 482 -25.60 -9.66 12.71
N LEU A 483 -24.40 -9.96 12.17
CA LEU A 483 -23.63 -9.00 11.39
C LEU A 483 -24.37 -8.63 10.10
N ALA A 484 -24.91 -9.60 9.37
CA ALA A 484 -25.70 -9.34 8.16
C ALA A 484 -26.97 -8.52 8.47
N PHE A 485 -27.60 -8.75 9.62
CA PHE A 485 -28.74 -7.96 10.08
C PHE A 485 -28.37 -6.51 10.39
N GLU A 486 -27.30 -6.30 11.14
CA GLU A 486 -26.82 -4.95 11.45
C GLU A 486 -26.42 -4.20 10.19
N TYR A 487 -25.80 -4.89 9.21
CA TYR A 487 -25.48 -4.34 7.89
C TYR A 487 -26.75 -4.01 7.08
N LEU A 488 -27.77 -4.87 7.10
CA LEU A 488 -29.04 -4.61 6.41
C LEU A 488 -29.72 -3.34 6.96
N LEU A 489 -29.82 -3.22 8.28
CA LEU A 489 -30.38 -2.02 8.91
C LEU A 489 -29.50 -0.80 8.66
N ALA A 490 -28.18 -0.92 8.79
CA ALA A 490 -27.25 0.17 8.49
C ALA A 490 -27.40 0.65 7.04
N TYR A 491 -27.52 -0.26 6.08
CA TYR A 491 -27.75 0.06 4.67
C TYR A 491 -29.02 0.88 4.47
N THR A 492 -30.14 0.45 5.07
CA THR A 492 -31.42 1.21 4.99
C THR A 492 -31.31 2.60 5.62
N LEU A 493 -30.66 2.73 6.78
CA LEU A 493 -30.50 4.01 7.46
C LEU A 493 -29.58 4.96 6.66
N LEU A 494 -28.46 4.45 6.13
CA LEU A 494 -27.53 5.21 5.29
C LEU A 494 -28.20 5.68 4.00
N ASN A 495 -29.05 4.84 3.41
CA ASN A 495 -29.84 5.17 2.21
C ASN A 495 -31.11 6.01 2.52
N ARG A 496 -31.36 6.32 3.80
CA ARG A 496 -32.56 7.05 4.28
C ARG A 496 -33.89 6.37 3.96
N ASP A 497 -33.86 5.07 3.72
CA ASP A 497 -35.04 4.25 3.47
C ASP A 497 -35.65 3.77 4.79
N ILE A 498 -36.38 4.67 5.43
CA ILE A 498 -37.09 4.41 6.69
C ILE A 498 -38.16 3.32 6.52
N ALA A 499 -38.79 3.23 5.34
CA ALA A 499 -39.82 2.22 5.07
C ALA A 499 -39.23 0.81 5.12
N SER A 500 -38.10 0.59 4.44
CA SER A 500 -37.39 -0.69 4.49
C SER A 500 -36.80 -0.96 5.87
N PHE A 501 -36.29 0.06 6.58
CA PHE A 501 -35.85 -0.09 7.97
C PHE A 501 -36.98 -0.65 8.86
N LEU A 502 -38.17 -0.07 8.82
CA LEU A 502 -39.32 -0.54 9.61
C LEU A 502 -39.78 -1.95 9.23
N LYS A 503 -39.66 -2.31 7.94
CA LYS A 503 -39.95 -3.65 7.44
C LYS A 503 -38.98 -4.69 7.99
N TYR A 504 -37.68 -4.38 8.04
CA TYR A 504 -36.63 -5.34 8.43
C TYR A 504 -36.36 -5.37 9.93
N TYR A 505 -36.54 -4.26 10.65
CA TYR A 505 -36.25 -4.14 12.09
C TYR A 505 -36.86 -5.28 12.95
N PRO A 506 -38.12 -5.70 12.76
CA PRO A 506 -38.73 -6.77 13.57
C PRO A 506 -38.02 -8.14 13.48
N ILE A 507 -37.25 -8.39 12.41
CA ILE A 507 -36.49 -9.63 12.22
C ILE A 507 -35.44 -9.81 13.33
N GLY A 508 -34.93 -8.70 13.88
CA GLY A 508 -33.89 -8.69 14.91
C GLY A 508 -34.34 -9.09 16.33
N LYS A 509 -35.64 -9.36 16.54
CA LYS A 509 -36.22 -9.62 17.88
C LYS A 509 -35.47 -10.70 18.67
N ASN A 510 -34.96 -11.73 17.98
CA ASN A 510 -34.31 -12.88 18.60
C ASN A 510 -32.77 -12.86 18.48
N MET A 511 -32.16 -11.74 18.08
CA MET A 511 -30.71 -11.66 17.83
C MET A 511 -29.87 -11.27 19.05
N GLY A 512 -30.45 -11.34 20.25
CA GLY A 512 -29.72 -11.19 21.52
C GLY A 512 -29.31 -9.76 21.87
N TYR A 513 -30.07 -8.76 21.44
CA TYR A 513 -29.87 -7.37 21.87
C TYR A 513 -30.33 -7.20 23.33
N ALA A 514 -29.42 -6.76 24.20
CA ALA A 514 -29.76 -6.38 25.57
C ALA A 514 -30.55 -5.06 25.61
N VAL A 515 -30.19 -4.12 24.73
CA VAL A 515 -30.83 -2.82 24.55
C VAL A 515 -30.91 -2.55 23.05
N ILE A 516 -31.96 -1.88 22.59
CA ILE A 516 -32.08 -1.44 21.20
C ILE A 516 -30.92 -0.47 20.91
N PRO A 517 -30.08 -0.70 19.88
CA PRO A 517 -29.01 0.23 19.54
C PRO A 517 -29.50 1.66 19.29
N ARG A 518 -28.70 2.66 19.66
CA ARG A 518 -29.04 4.09 19.61
C ARG A 518 -29.61 4.52 18.26
N SER A 519 -28.93 4.21 17.15
CA SER A 519 -29.38 4.63 15.81
C SER A 519 -30.76 4.06 15.46
N TYR A 520 -31.07 2.86 15.97
CA TYR A 520 -32.37 2.24 15.75
C TYR A 520 -33.44 2.90 16.62
N GLN A 521 -33.12 3.23 17.88
CA GLN A 521 -34.01 4.02 18.74
C GLN A 521 -34.34 5.37 18.09
N GLU A 522 -33.32 6.07 17.58
CA GLU A 522 -33.46 7.36 16.91
C GLU A 522 -34.39 7.26 15.70
N ALA A 523 -34.24 6.26 14.83
CA ALA A 523 -35.12 6.03 13.70
C ALA A 523 -36.57 5.71 14.10
N LEU A 524 -36.77 4.81 15.09
CA LEU A 524 -38.09 4.41 15.57
C LEU A 524 -38.86 5.57 16.19
N VAL A 525 -38.19 6.36 17.04
CA VAL A 525 -38.80 7.53 17.66
C VAL A 525 -39.11 8.60 16.62
N TYR A 526 -38.21 8.85 15.67
CA TYR A 526 -38.46 9.80 14.59
C TYR A 526 -39.78 9.48 13.88
N VAL A 527 -39.99 8.22 13.50
CA VAL A 527 -41.24 7.75 12.87
C VAL A 527 -42.45 7.93 13.79
N TRP A 528 -42.33 7.55 15.06
CA TRP A 528 -43.43 7.68 16.03
C TRP A 528 -43.92 9.12 16.15
N THR A 529 -42.99 10.07 16.27
CA THR A 529 -43.31 11.50 16.43
C THR A 529 -43.99 12.14 15.21
N GLN A 530 -43.97 11.48 14.04
CA GLN A 530 -44.71 11.99 12.86
C GLN A 530 -46.23 11.78 12.97
N SER A 531 -46.68 10.84 13.81
CA SER A 531 -48.09 10.42 13.88
C SER A 531 -48.69 10.49 15.29
N HIS A 532 -47.86 10.65 16.32
CA HIS A 532 -48.30 10.66 17.72
C HIS A 532 -47.79 11.92 18.45
N PRO A 533 -48.63 12.58 19.26
CA PRO A 533 -48.27 13.82 19.95
C PRO A 533 -47.39 13.60 21.19
N ASN A 534 -47.31 12.37 21.70
CA ASN A 534 -46.55 12.00 22.89
C ASN A 534 -46.02 10.56 22.77
N PHE A 535 -45.22 10.11 23.75
CA PHE A 535 -44.59 8.78 23.74
C PHE A 535 -45.46 7.66 24.36
N GLN A 536 -46.72 7.93 24.73
CA GLN A 536 -47.59 6.93 25.36
C GLN A 536 -48.02 5.88 24.34
N GLY A 537 -47.93 4.60 24.70
CA GLY A 537 -48.33 3.48 23.83
C GLY A 537 -47.26 3.05 22.82
N MET A 538 -46.05 3.61 22.88
CA MET A 538 -44.94 3.19 22.03
C MET A 538 -44.53 1.73 22.33
N PRO A 539 -44.46 0.84 21.31
CA PRO A 539 -44.19 -0.58 21.53
C PRO A 539 -42.70 -0.90 21.77
N TRP A 540 -41.81 0.08 21.57
CA TRP A 540 -40.36 -0.11 21.68
C TRP A 540 -39.82 0.47 22.99
N SER A 541 -38.86 -0.24 23.60
CA SER A 541 -38.17 0.23 24.81
C SER A 541 -37.11 1.27 24.45
N ILE A 542 -37.53 2.53 24.34
CA ILE A 542 -36.62 3.64 24.04
C ILE A 542 -36.07 4.28 25.32
N SER A 543 -34.79 4.63 25.30
CA SER A 543 -34.13 5.36 26.38
C SER A 543 -34.78 6.73 26.62
N PRO A 544 -35.00 7.13 27.89
CA PRO A 544 -35.46 8.47 28.24
C PRO A 544 -34.57 9.58 27.68
N VAL A 545 -33.27 9.31 27.49
CA VAL A 545 -32.33 10.25 26.89
C VAL A 545 -32.70 10.53 25.44
N VAL A 546 -32.94 9.49 24.64
CA VAL A 546 -33.32 9.62 23.22
C VAL A 546 -34.69 10.30 23.08
N MET A 547 -35.65 9.98 23.96
CA MET A 547 -36.95 10.65 23.99
C MET A 547 -36.81 12.16 24.25
N LYS A 548 -35.97 12.55 25.21
CA LYS A 548 -35.70 13.97 25.49
C LYS A 548 -35.01 14.65 24.32
N GLU A 549 -33.96 14.02 23.78
CA GLU A 549 -33.17 14.56 22.67
C GLU A 549 -34.02 14.77 21.41
N VAL A 550 -34.94 13.85 21.07
CA VAL A 550 -35.82 14.04 19.90
C VAL A 550 -36.77 15.21 20.10
N THR A 551 -37.28 15.42 21.32
CA THR A 551 -38.21 16.53 21.61
C THR A 551 -37.49 17.86 21.48
N GLU A 552 -36.25 17.94 21.98
CA GLU A 552 -35.40 19.10 21.80
C GLU A 552 -35.09 19.35 20.32
N PHE A 553 -34.70 18.30 19.59
CA PHE A 553 -34.42 18.37 18.16
C PHE A 553 -35.64 18.89 17.38
N ALA A 554 -36.81 18.27 17.57
CA ALA A 554 -38.04 18.63 16.86
C ALA A 554 -38.51 20.05 17.20
N THR A 555 -38.45 20.44 18.48
CA THR A 555 -38.84 21.80 18.92
C THR A 555 -37.98 22.86 18.26
N HIS A 556 -36.66 22.65 18.17
CA HIS A 556 -35.78 23.60 17.51
C HIS A 556 -35.93 23.58 15.99
N TYR A 557 -36.11 22.40 15.38
CA TYR A 557 -36.28 22.24 13.93
C TYR A 557 -37.51 22.98 13.40
N VAL A 558 -38.62 22.98 14.15
CA VAL A 558 -39.83 23.74 13.78
C VAL A 558 -39.58 25.26 13.85
N ARG A 559 -38.79 25.73 14.82
CA ARG A 559 -38.52 27.17 15.04
C ARG A 559 -37.48 27.73 14.09
N ALA A 560 -36.39 26.97 13.85
CA ALA A 560 -35.21 27.42 13.13
C ALA A 560 -34.58 26.27 12.31
N PRO A 561 -35.26 25.77 11.25
CA PRO A 561 -34.79 24.60 10.48
C PRO A 561 -33.45 24.82 9.75
N LYS A 562 -33.05 26.08 9.54
CA LYS A 562 -31.80 26.46 8.87
C LYS A 562 -30.60 26.60 9.81
N ASP A 563 -30.79 26.42 11.11
CA ASP A 563 -29.73 26.55 12.13
C ASP A 563 -28.86 25.28 12.19
N GLU A 564 -28.18 24.96 11.08
CA GLU A 564 -27.35 23.74 10.97
C GLU A 564 -26.23 23.70 12.02
N ALA A 565 -25.68 24.85 12.41
CA ALA A 565 -24.64 24.94 13.42
C ALA A 565 -25.14 24.41 14.78
N PHE A 566 -26.36 24.74 15.18
CA PHE A 566 -26.96 24.17 16.39
C PHE A 566 -27.12 22.64 16.28
N PHE A 567 -27.66 22.15 15.16
CA PHE A 567 -27.89 20.71 14.98
C PHE A 567 -26.59 19.93 14.92
N LEU A 568 -25.56 20.46 14.25
CA LEU A 568 -24.23 19.85 14.21
C LEU A 568 -23.62 19.78 15.61
N ASN A 569 -23.68 20.87 16.38
CA ASN A 569 -23.07 20.94 17.71
C ASN A 569 -23.76 20.03 18.74
N ARG A 570 -25.10 19.96 18.72
CA ARG A 570 -25.87 19.21 19.74
C ARG A 570 -26.21 17.79 19.30
N PHE A 571 -26.43 17.58 18.00
CA PHE A 571 -26.95 16.33 17.45
C PHE A 571 -26.12 15.79 16.27
N GLY A 572 -24.93 16.33 16.00
CA GLY A 572 -24.09 15.92 14.87
C GLY A 572 -23.68 14.45 14.85
N LYS A 573 -23.81 13.76 15.99
CA LYS A 573 -23.52 12.33 16.19
C LYS A 573 -24.77 11.43 16.15
N SER A 574 -25.93 12.00 15.80
CA SER A 574 -27.21 11.29 15.74
C SER A 574 -27.58 10.93 14.30
N TYR A 575 -28.40 9.89 14.16
CA TYR A 575 -29.04 9.55 12.90
C TYR A 575 -29.90 10.69 12.35
N TRP A 576 -30.58 11.46 13.21
CA TRP A 576 -31.43 12.57 12.75
C TRP A 576 -30.65 13.65 12.01
N TYR A 577 -29.45 13.99 12.50
CA TYR A 577 -28.58 14.93 11.81
C TYR A 577 -28.13 14.38 10.46
N TYR A 578 -27.73 13.10 10.42
CA TYR A 578 -27.39 12.44 9.16
C TYR A 578 -28.57 12.45 8.15
N LEU A 579 -29.77 12.11 8.62
CA LEU A 579 -30.98 12.01 7.80
C LEU A 579 -31.37 13.35 7.16
N LEU A 580 -31.32 14.44 7.94
CA LEU A 580 -31.90 15.74 7.56
C LEU A 580 -30.89 16.75 7.01
N PHE A 581 -29.62 16.69 7.44
CA PHE A 581 -28.63 17.73 7.12
C PHE A 581 -27.51 17.26 6.21
N ARG A 582 -27.09 15.99 6.32
CA ARG A 582 -26.09 15.46 5.39
C ARG A 582 -26.70 15.20 4.03
N LYS A 583 -25.94 15.44 2.97
CA LYS A 583 -26.35 15.18 1.58
C LYS A 583 -25.83 13.82 1.15
#